data_AF-A0A6S7I9S7-F1
#
_entry.id   AF-A0A6S7I9S7-F1
#
_cell.length_a   1.000
_cell.length_b   1.000
_cell.length_c   1.000
_cell.angle_alpha   90.00
_cell.angle_beta   90.00
_cell.angle_gamma   90.00
#
_symmetry.space_group_name_H-M   'P 1'
#
loop_
_entity.id
_entity.type
_entity.pdbx_description
1 polymer ?
#
loop_
_entity_poly.entity_id
_entity_poly.type
_entity_poly.pdbx_seq_one_letter_code
_entity_poly.pdbx_strand_id
1 'polypeptide(L)'
;MNGSADCAHHLLLRSLKHLVPQQSCASFYESGEREDGVYLIDPDGFGTFKVWCDMQDGGGWTLFQRRQDGSVDFYRGWSDYKVGFGNLTGEFWLGLDKIHRLTTSSTQSILRIDMWDFAGTHAYAEYKNFCAASESDSYKLNIGNFSGNAGDSFINLNGMMFTTNDRDNDPNRGNVSEVTIDTDDTEVNNSHL
;
A
#
# COMPACT_ATOMS: atom_id res chain seq x y z
N MET A 1 -36.92 -18.05 -28.01
CA MET A 1 -37.12 -17.12 -26.88
C MET A 1 -36.44 -17.73 -25.66
N ASN A 2 -35.13 -17.49 -25.46
CA ASN A 2 -34.39 -17.93 -24.28
C ASN A 2 -33.54 -16.74 -23.83
N GLY A 3 -33.97 -16.01 -22.81
CA GLY A 3 -33.27 -14.80 -22.37
C GLY A 3 -33.55 -14.38 -20.92
N SER A 4 -34.16 -15.24 -20.09
CA SER A 4 -34.55 -14.86 -18.73
C SER A 4 -33.91 -15.70 -17.62
N ALA A 5 -33.24 -16.82 -17.93
CA ALA A 5 -32.61 -17.67 -16.92
C ALA A 5 -31.14 -17.29 -16.61
N ASP A 6 -30.52 -16.42 -17.41
CA ASP A 6 -29.08 -16.16 -17.34
C ASP A 6 -28.71 -15.08 -16.30
N CYS A 7 -29.57 -14.10 -16.08
CA CYS A 7 -29.27 -12.96 -15.21
C CYS A 7 -29.26 -13.34 -13.71
N ALA A 8 -30.24 -14.14 -13.26
CA ALA A 8 -30.35 -14.54 -11.86
C ALA A 8 -29.23 -15.50 -11.42
N HIS A 9 -28.80 -16.40 -12.31
CA HIS A 9 -27.66 -17.29 -12.07
C HIS A 9 -26.34 -16.50 -12.01
N HIS A 10 -26.16 -15.52 -12.90
CA HIS A 10 -25.02 -14.60 -12.87
C HIS A 10 -24.98 -13.71 -11.62
N LEU A 11 -26.13 -13.23 -11.16
CA LEU A 11 -26.27 -12.47 -9.90
C LEU A 11 -25.93 -13.33 -8.66
N LEU A 12 -26.38 -14.59 -8.62
CA LEU A 12 -26.04 -15.53 -7.54
C LEU A 12 -24.55 -15.89 -7.52
N LEU A 13 -23.93 -16.14 -8.68
CA LEU A 13 -22.49 -16.38 -8.77
C LEU A 13 -21.65 -15.16 -8.37
N ARG A 14 -22.08 -13.93 -8.72
CA ARG A 14 -21.45 -12.68 -8.22
C ARG A 14 -21.56 -12.54 -6.71
N SER A 15 -22.73 -12.86 -6.14
CA SER A 15 -22.95 -12.81 -4.69
C SER A 15 -22.12 -13.87 -3.93
N LEU A 16 -21.84 -15.02 -4.52
CA LEU A 16 -21.03 -16.08 -3.90
C LEU A 16 -19.52 -15.78 -3.94
N LYS A 17 -19.03 -15.04 -4.95
CA LYS A 17 -17.62 -14.58 -5.01
C LYS A 17 -17.23 -13.70 -3.82
N HIS A 18 -18.20 -12.96 -3.27
CA HIS A 18 -18.01 -12.13 -2.09
C HIS A 18 -17.91 -12.92 -0.78
N LEU A 19 -18.25 -14.22 -0.76
CA LEU A 19 -18.18 -15.05 0.44
C LEU A 19 -16.80 -15.70 0.64
N VAL A 20 -15.95 -15.70 -0.38
CA VAL A 20 -14.59 -16.24 -0.32
C VAL A 20 -13.60 -15.08 -0.38
N PRO A 21 -12.85 -14.81 0.71
CA PRO A 21 -11.77 -13.82 0.68
C PRO A 21 -10.82 -14.11 -0.49
N GLN A 22 -10.55 -13.09 -1.30
CA GLN A 22 -9.58 -13.17 -2.38
C GLN A 22 -8.19 -12.79 -1.88
N GLN A 23 -7.14 -13.11 -2.65
CA GLN A 23 -5.76 -12.84 -2.22
C GLN A 23 -5.41 -11.35 -2.24
N SER A 24 -6.00 -10.58 -3.16
CA SER A 24 -5.71 -9.17 -3.35
C SER A 24 -6.85 -8.43 -4.05
N CYS A 25 -6.76 -7.10 -4.12
CA CYS A 25 -7.65 -6.29 -4.95
C CYS A 25 -7.56 -6.68 -6.43
N ALA A 26 -6.40 -7.12 -6.93
CA ALA A 26 -6.23 -7.60 -8.29
C ALA A 26 -7.10 -8.84 -8.56
N SER A 27 -7.16 -9.79 -7.63
CA SER A 27 -8.03 -10.96 -7.77
C SER A 27 -9.53 -10.58 -7.81
N PHE A 28 -9.95 -9.61 -7.00
CA PHE A 28 -11.32 -9.07 -7.09
C PHE A 28 -11.57 -8.41 -8.45
N TYR A 29 -10.63 -7.60 -8.93
CA TYR A 29 -10.70 -6.93 -10.22
C TYR A 29 -10.76 -7.93 -11.39
N GLU A 30 -9.93 -8.98 -11.39
CA GLU A 30 -10.00 -10.06 -12.38
C GLU A 30 -11.34 -10.80 -12.35
N SER A 31 -11.97 -10.90 -11.17
CA SER A 31 -13.26 -11.56 -11.00
C SER A 31 -14.46 -10.72 -11.50
N GLY A 32 -14.23 -9.45 -11.84
CA GLY A 32 -15.22 -8.52 -12.40
C GLY A 32 -15.65 -7.38 -11.47
N GLU A 33 -15.04 -7.26 -10.29
CA GLU A 33 -15.29 -6.13 -9.37
C GLU A 33 -14.68 -4.84 -9.90
N ARG A 34 -15.43 -3.74 -9.86
CA ARG A 34 -15.05 -2.45 -10.46
C ARG A 34 -15.31 -1.25 -9.57
N GLU A 35 -15.83 -1.46 -8.37
CA GLU A 35 -16.13 -0.39 -7.43
C GLU A 35 -14.97 -0.21 -6.45
N ASP A 36 -14.56 1.03 -6.23
CA ASP A 36 -13.61 1.32 -5.17
C ASP A 36 -14.25 1.06 -3.81
N GLY A 37 -13.44 0.65 -2.84
CA GLY A 37 -13.94 0.53 -1.48
C GLY A 37 -13.12 -0.37 -0.60
N VAL A 38 -13.71 -0.72 0.53
CA VAL A 38 -13.06 -1.58 1.52
C VAL A 38 -13.41 -3.05 1.26
N TYR A 39 -12.40 -3.84 0.92
CA TYR A 39 -12.52 -5.27 0.66
C TYR A 39 -11.84 -6.08 1.77
N LEU A 40 -12.31 -7.31 1.96
CA LEU A 40 -11.69 -8.29 2.85
C LEU A 40 -10.84 -9.26 2.01
N ILE A 41 -9.54 -9.33 2.27
CA ILE A 41 -8.59 -10.18 1.54
C ILE A 41 -7.89 -11.17 2.49
N ASP A 42 -7.36 -12.25 1.92
CA ASP A 42 -6.49 -13.23 2.59
C ASP A 42 -5.30 -13.58 1.67
N PRO A 43 -4.21 -12.80 1.70
CA PRO A 43 -3.14 -12.90 0.71
C PRO A 43 -2.36 -14.22 0.74
N ASP A 44 -2.29 -14.87 1.89
CA ASP A 44 -1.40 -16.01 2.17
C ASP A 44 -2.10 -17.17 2.89
N GLY A 45 -3.41 -17.06 3.16
CA GLY A 45 -4.19 -18.09 3.86
C GLY A 45 -4.02 -18.09 5.38
N PHE A 46 -3.26 -17.15 5.96
CA PHE A 46 -3.04 -17.05 7.41
C PHE A 46 -4.01 -16.10 8.11
N GLY A 47 -5.04 -15.62 7.41
CA GLY A 47 -6.18 -14.92 8.00
C GLY A 47 -6.48 -13.58 7.35
N THR A 48 -7.74 -13.19 7.41
CA THR A 48 -8.24 -12.06 6.63
C THR A 48 -7.93 -10.70 7.25
N PHE A 49 -7.82 -9.68 6.39
CA PHE A 49 -7.82 -8.29 6.82
C PHE A 49 -8.44 -7.37 5.75
N LYS A 50 -8.86 -6.18 6.20
CA LYS A 50 -9.46 -5.17 5.33
C LYS A 50 -8.40 -4.32 4.65
N VAL A 51 -8.64 -3.99 3.38
CA VAL A 51 -7.84 -3.06 2.56
C VAL A 51 -8.75 -2.13 1.79
N TRP A 52 -8.24 -0.98 1.38
CA TRP A 52 -8.88 -0.19 0.34
C TRP A 52 -8.42 -0.69 -1.04
N CYS A 53 -9.38 -1.05 -1.89
CA CYS A 53 -9.12 -1.36 -3.29
C CYS A 53 -9.48 -0.17 -4.16
N ASP A 54 -8.51 0.25 -4.96
CA ASP A 54 -8.75 1.15 -6.09
C ASP A 54 -8.92 0.28 -7.35
N MET A 55 -10.12 0.37 -7.91
CA MET A 55 -10.58 -0.38 -9.08
C MET A 55 -10.66 0.50 -10.33
N GLN A 56 -10.24 1.77 -10.26
CA GLN A 56 -10.21 2.70 -11.37
C GLN A 56 -8.85 2.66 -12.12
N ASP A 57 -8.79 3.26 -13.31
CA ASP A 57 -7.56 3.48 -14.10
C ASP A 57 -6.62 2.25 -14.25
N GLY A 58 -7.21 1.11 -14.62
CA GLY A 58 -6.49 -0.15 -14.76
C GLY A 58 -6.69 -1.10 -13.58
N GLY A 59 -7.02 -0.54 -12.41
CA GLY A 59 -7.68 -1.16 -11.26
C GLY A 59 -6.95 -2.33 -10.59
N GLY A 60 -7.53 -2.79 -9.49
CA GLY A 60 -6.98 -3.91 -8.72
C GLY A 60 -5.83 -3.53 -7.79
N TRP A 61 -5.65 -2.23 -7.52
CA TRP A 61 -4.62 -1.74 -6.64
C TRP A 61 -5.02 -1.89 -5.18
N THR A 62 -4.13 -2.46 -4.38
CA THR A 62 -4.29 -2.54 -2.93
C THR A 62 -3.57 -1.36 -2.30
N LEU A 63 -4.30 -0.38 -1.79
CA LEU A 63 -3.70 0.78 -1.14
C LEU A 63 -3.22 0.39 0.26
N PHE A 64 -1.95 0.69 0.56
CA PHE A 64 -1.38 0.47 1.88
C PHE A 64 -1.03 1.76 2.63
N GLN A 65 -1.01 2.90 1.95
CA GLN A 65 -0.82 4.24 2.52
C GLN A 65 -1.69 5.23 1.75
N ARG A 66 -2.27 6.22 2.44
CA ARG A 66 -2.83 7.41 1.80
C ARG A 66 -2.66 8.66 2.67
N ARG A 67 -2.20 9.75 2.07
CA ARG A 67 -2.21 11.14 2.61
C ARG A 67 -3.14 12.00 1.75
N GLN A 68 -3.89 12.91 2.36
CA GLN A 68 -4.84 13.78 1.66
C GLN A 68 -5.19 15.09 2.39
N ASP A 69 -5.19 15.10 3.73
CA ASP A 69 -5.76 16.22 4.50
C ASP A 69 -5.09 16.48 5.86
N GLY A 70 -4.12 15.66 6.27
CA GLY A 70 -3.42 15.79 7.55
C GLY A 70 -4.29 15.45 8.77
N SER A 71 -5.40 14.74 8.59
CA SER A 71 -6.29 14.31 9.68
C SER A 71 -5.68 13.20 10.56
N VAL A 72 -4.65 12.52 10.08
CA VAL A 72 -3.97 11.44 10.82
C VAL A 72 -2.51 11.82 11.06
N ASP A 73 -2.09 11.73 12.31
CA ASP A 73 -0.68 11.88 12.69
C ASP A 73 0.12 10.63 12.29
N PHE A 74 1.14 10.82 11.44
CA PHE A 74 2.06 9.78 11.00
C PHE A 74 3.34 9.71 11.86
N TYR A 75 3.59 10.65 12.76
CA TYR A 75 4.74 10.58 13.67
C TYR A 75 4.51 9.57 14.79
N ARG A 76 4.75 8.28 14.48
CA ARG A 76 4.35 7.13 15.30
C ARG A 76 5.51 6.21 15.63
N GLY A 77 5.34 5.45 16.71
CA GLY A 77 6.32 4.43 17.11
C GLY A 77 6.20 3.14 16.32
N TRP A 78 7.17 2.25 16.49
CA TRP A 78 7.30 0.97 15.78
C TRP A 78 6.03 0.13 15.84
N SER A 79 5.41 0.05 17.03
CA SER A 79 4.22 -0.80 17.24
C SER A 79 3.04 -0.34 16.39
N ASP A 80 2.85 0.97 16.20
CA ASP A 80 1.76 1.53 15.40
C ASP A 80 2.00 1.26 13.91
N TYR A 81 3.24 1.49 13.43
CA TYR A 81 3.62 1.18 12.05
C TYR A 81 3.54 -0.31 11.74
N LYS A 82 3.83 -1.18 12.72
CA LYS A 82 3.68 -2.63 12.59
C LYS A 82 2.23 -3.04 12.34
N VAL A 83 1.30 -2.59 13.18
CA VAL A 83 -0.10 -3.04 13.15
C VAL A 83 -0.98 -2.25 12.18
N GLY A 84 -0.62 -0.99 11.90
CA GLY A 84 -1.38 -0.06 11.08
C GLY A 84 -2.21 0.93 11.90
N PHE A 85 -2.51 2.09 11.31
CA PHE A 85 -3.27 3.17 11.93
C PHE A 85 -4.05 3.99 10.89
N GLY A 86 -4.95 4.86 11.36
CA GLY A 86 -5.81 5.69 10.52
C GLY A 86 -7.10 5.01 10.07
N ASN A 87 -7.68 5.49 8.96
CA ASN A 87 -8.95 5.02 8.42
C ASN A 87 -8.81 4.68 6.93
N LEU A 88 -9.17 3.45 6.53
CA LEU A 88 -9.13 2.99 5.13
C LEU A 88 -9.94 3.86 4.16
N THR A 89 -10.91 4.65 4.65
CA THR A 89 -11.69 5.61 3.84
C THR A 89 -11.17 7.05 3.93
N GLY A 90 -10.07 7.30 4.64
CA GLY A 90 -9.39 8.59 4.76
C GLY A 90 -7.87 8.41 4.70
N GLU A 91 -7.11 9.07 5.57
CA GLU A 91 -5.68 8.83 5.71
C GLU A 91 -5.38 7.58 6.54
N PHE A 92 -4.40 6.78 6.12
CA PHE A 92 -4.02 5.58 6.85
C PHE A 92 -2.64 5.04 6.47
N TRP A 93 -2.14 4.20 7.36
CA TRP A 93 -1.06 3.25 7.13
C TRP A 93 -1.58 1.84 7.41
N LEU A 94 -1.47 0.92 6.45
CA LEU A 94 -2.08 -0.40 6.54
C LEU A 94 -1.44 -1.28 7.63
N GLY A 95 -0.14 -1.11 7.87
CA GLY A 95 0.65 -1.89 8.82
C GLY A 95 1.69 -2.75 8.12
N LEU A 96 2.93 -2.72 8.61
CA LEU A 96 4.07 -3.44 8.05
C LEU A 96 3.85 -4.96 8.03
N ASP A 97 3.18 -5.53 9.04
CA ASP A 97 2.84 -6.96 9.05
C ASP A 97 1.95 -7.32 7.85
N LYS A 98 0.99 -6.46 7.51
CA LYS A 98 0.07 -6.69 6.39
C LYS A 98 0.75 -6.47 5.05
N ILE A 99 1.62 -5.44 4.95
CA ILE A 99 2.41 -5.15 3.74
C ILE A 99 3.40 -6.29 3.44
N HIS A 100 4.06 -6.83 4.47
CA HIS A 100 4.93 -8.00 4.34
C HIS A 100 4.15 -9.20 3.78
N ARG A 101 2.97 -9.49 4.33
CA ARG A 101 2.11 -10.58 3.86
C ARG A 101 1.67 -10.40 2.41
N LEU A 102 1.26 -9.18 2.03
CA LEU A 102 0.87 -8.83 0.65
C LEU A 102 2.01 -9.06 -0.35
N THR A 103 3.22 -8.68 0.02
CA THR A 103 4.35 -8.66 -0.90
C THR A 103 5.10 -9.98 -0.98
N THR A 104 5.01 -10.82 0.03
CA THR A 104 5.66 -12.14 0.06
C THR A 104 4.82 -13.22 -0.65
N SER A 105 3.50 -13.08 -0.66
CA SER A 105 2.63 -14.05 -1.34
C SER A 105 2.54 -13.86 -2.85
N SER A 106 2.92 -12.67 -3.35
CA SER A 106 2.90 -12.34 -4.78
C SER A 106 4.28 -12.52 -5.42
N THR A 107 4.32 -13.19 -6.56
CA THR A 107 5.56 -13.41 -7.32
C THR A 107 6.02 -12.17 -8.09
N GLN A 108 5.16 -11.16 -8.27
CA GLN A 108 5.43 -9.94 -9.06
C GLN A 108 4.64 -8.73 -8.52
N SER A 109 4.94 -8.29 -7.29
CA SER A 109 4.37 -7.06 -6.74
C SER A 109 4.96 -5.82 -7.40
N ILE A 110 4.10 -4.89 -7.82
CA ILE A 110 4.48 -3.56 -8.30
C ILE A 110 4.07 -2.56 -7.22
N LEU A 111 5.01 -1.72 -6.79
CA LEU A 111 4.71 -0.53 -6.02
C LEU A 111 4.43 0.61 -7.00
N ARG A 112 3.31 1.31 -6.80
CA ARG A 112 3.00 2.56 -7.47
C ARG A 112 2.83 3.64 -6.41
N ILE A 113 3.45 4.79 -6.63
CA ILE A 113 3.34 5.99 -5.81
C ILE A 113 2.76 7.07 -6.69
N ASP A 114 1.58 7.57 -6.33
CA ASP A 114 0.93 8.71 -6.98
C ASP A 114 1.02 9.93 -6.07
N MET A 115 1.43 11.07 -6.64
CA MET A 115 1.66 12.32 -5.91
C MET A 115 1.03 13.50 -6.66
N TRP A 116 0.55 14.48 -5.90
CA TRP A 116 0.02 15.74 -6.43
C TRP A 116 0.68 16.91 -5.74
N ASP A 117 1.11 17.91 -6.51
CA ASP A 117 1.54 19.19 -5.93
C ASP A 117 0.33 20.06 -5.49
N PHE A 118 0.60 21.16 -4.79
CA PHE A 118 -0.44 22.11 -4.36
C PHE A 118 -1.19 22.80 -5.52
N ALA A 119 -0.65 22.76 -6.74
CA ALA A 119 -1.31 23.27 -7.94
C ALA A 119 -2.16 22.19 -8.63
N GLY A 120 -2.17 20.95 -8.13
CA GLY A 120 -2.91 19.81 -8.67
C GLY A 120 -2.16 19.07 -9.78
N THR A 121 -0.87 19.32 -9.99
CA THR A 121 -0.05 18.59 -10.95
C THR A 121 0.21 17.17 -10.43
N HIS A 122 -0.18 16.16 -11.23
CA HIS A 122 0.05 14.75 -10.90
C HIS A 122 1.39 14.25 -11.41
N ALA A 123 2.08 13.46 -10.59
CA ALA A 123 3.22 12.65 -10.96
C ALA A 123 3.12 11.26 -10.33
N TYR A 124 3.80 10.28 -10.93
CA TYR A 124 3.86 8.92 -10.42
C TYR A 124 5.26 8.29 -10.56
N ALA A 125 5.52 7.33 -9.69
CA ALA A 125 6.67 6.45 -9.70
C ALA A 125 6.20 5.00 -9.52
N GLU A 126 6.78 4.07 -10.27
CA GLU A 126 6.52 2.65 -10.20
C GLU A 126 7.81 1.86 -10.02
N TYR A 127 7.78 0.86 -9.14
CA TYR A 127 8.90 -0.02 -8.86
C TYR A 127 8.45 -1.47 -8.94
N LYS A 128 9.15 -2.27 -9.75
CA LYS A 128 8.92 -3.73 -9.83
C LYS A 128 9.44 -4.43 -8.57
N ASN A 129 9.00 -5.65 -8.31
CA ASN A 129 9.50 -6.52 -7.25
C ASN A 129 9.49 -5.87 -5.86
N PHE A 130 8.46 -5.07 -5.57
CA PHE A 130 8.30 -4.44 -4.26
C PHE A 130 8.10 -5.50 -3.18
N CYS A 131 8.92 -5.45 -2.14
CA CYS A 131 8.81 -6.33 -1.00
C CYS A 131 9.26 -5.65 0.29
N ALA A 132 8.44 -5.79 1.33
CA ALA A 132 8.84 -5.53 2.71
C ALA A 132 9.26 -6.85 3.34
N ALA A 133 10.49 -6.94 3.84
CA ALA A 133 10.98 -8.15 4.50
C ALA A 133 10.24 -8.44 5.82
N SER A 134 10.61 -9.52 6.49
CA SER A 134 10.03 -9.89 7.79
C SER A 134 10.37 -8.86 8.89
N GLU A 135 9.64 -8.90 10.01
CA GLU A 135 9.99 -8.08 11.18
C GLU A 135 11.41 -8.40 11.72
N SER A 136 11.85 -9.67 11.64
CA SER A 136 13.20 -10.06 12.04
C SER A 136 14.29 -9.43 11.17
N ASP A 137 13.94 -9.04 9.94
CA ASP A 137 14.79 -8.26 9.03
C ASP A 137 14.44 -6.76 9.07
N SER A 138 13.72 -6.33 10.11
CA SER A 138 13.27 -4.95 10.31
C SER A 138 12.53 -4.37 9.10
N TYR A 139 11.69 -5.18 8.45
CA TYR A 139 10.90 -4.83 7.28
C TYR A 139 11.70 -4.17 6.15
N LYS A 140 12.96 -4.59 5.97
CA LYS A 140 13.86 -4.08 4.94
C LYS A 140 13.16 -3.97 3.57
N LEU A 141 13.24 -2.78 2.99
CA LEU A 141 12.66 -2.47 1.68
C LEU A 141 13.47 -3.15 0.58
N ASN A 142 12.79 -3.82 -0.34
CA ASN A 142 13.35 -4.27 -1.60
C ASN A 142 12.51 -3.72 -2.73
N ILE A 143 13.16 -3.04 -3.67
CA ILE A 143 12.54 -2.53 -4.89
C ILE A 143 13.44 -2.85 -6.09
N GLY A 144 12.79 -3.11 -7.21
CA GLY A 144 13.41 -3.35 -8.50
C GLY A 144 13.40 -2.10 -9.37
N ASN A 145 13.34 -2.32 -10.69
CA ASN A 145 13.47 -1.24 -11.67
C ASN A 145 12.37 -0.18 -11.53
N PHE A 146 12.81 1.08 -11.57
CA PHE A 146 11.96 2.27 -11.62
C PHE A 146 11.37 2.53 -13.02
N SER A 147 10.17 3.09 -13.04
CA SER A 147 9.57 3.82 -14.15
C SER A 147 8.64 4.92 -13.63
N GLY A 148 8.39 5.97 -14.41
CA GLY A 148 7.48 7.04 -14.02
C GLY A 148 7.96 8.42 -14.44
N ASN A 149 7.24 9.45 -14.03
CA ASN A 149 7.54 10.86 -14.35
C ASN A 149 7.91 11.69 -13.10
N ALA A 150 7.85 11.13 -11.89
CA ALA A 150 8.15 11.83 -10.64
C ALA A 150 9.65 11.92 -10.27
N GLY A 151 10.55 11.31 -11.05
CA GLY A 151 11.95 11.08 -10.66
C GLY A 151 12.10 9.93 -9.65
N ASP A 152 13.32 9.41 -9.51
CA ASP A 152 13.63 8.22 -8.70
C ASP A 152 14.27 8.60 -7.36
N SER A 153 13.46 9.07 -6.43
CA SER A 153 13.90 9.41 -5.06
C SER A 153 13.94 8.20 -4.12
N PHE A 154 13.27 7.09 -4.48
CA PHE A 154 13.15 5.90 -3.63
C PHE A 154 14.32 4.93 -3.79
N ILE A 155 15.10 5.03 -4.86
CA ILE A 155 16.24 4.12 -5.11
C ILE A 155 17.24 4.07 -3.94
N ASN A 156 17.47 5.19 -3.25
CA ASN A 156 18.38 5.25 -2.11
C ASN A 156 17.85 4.54 -0.86
N LEU A 157 16.54 4.26 -0.81
CA LEU A 157 15.91 3.49 0.26
C LEU A 157 15.97 1.98 0.00
N ASN A 158 16.38 1.55 -1.20
CA ASN A 158 16.47 0.13 -1.53
C ASN A 158 17.50 -0.58 -0.64
N GLY A 159 17.06 -1.63 0.05
CA GLY A 159 17.87 -2.37 1.01
C GLY A 159 17.96 -1.73 2.41
N MET A 160 17.33 -0.58 2.64
CA MET A 160 17.27 0.06 3.96
C MET A 160 16.24 -0.63 4.86
N MET A 161 16.53 -0.69 6.15
CA MET A 161 15.60 -1.17 7.18
C MET A 161 14.60 -0.08 7.53
N PHE A 162 13.39 -0.45 7.91
CA PHE A 162 12.39 0.50 8.39
C PHE A 162 12.84 1.08 9.74
N THR A 163 12.66 2.38 9.97
CA THR A 163 13.09 3.07 11.21
C THR A 163 11.94 3.94 11.73
N THR A 164 11.78 4.01 13.04
CA THR A 164 10.81 4.89 13.73
C THR A 164 11.51 5.68 14.85
N ASN A 165 10.83 6.69 15.39
CA ASN A 165 11.36 7.52 16.48
C ASN A 165 11.84 6.74 17.72
N ASP A 166 11.28 5.54 17.95
CA ASP A 166 11.55 4.66 19.07
C ASP A 166 12.35 3.40 18.68
N ARG A 167 12.70 3.22 17.40
CA ARG A 167 13.51 2.10 16.91
C ARG A 167 14.36 2.50 15.71
N ASP A 168 15.62 2.84 16.00
CA ASP A 168 16.65 3.17 15.02
C ASP A 168 17.28 1.91 14.40
N ASN A 169 17.04 1.69 13.11
CA ASN A 169 17.69 0.66 12.31
C ASN A 169 18.57 1.26 11.19
N ASP A 170 18.90 2.56 11.24
CA ASP A 170 19.78 3.21 10.26
C ASP A 170 21.22 2.69 10.41
N PRO A 171 21.89 2.27 9.32
CA PRO A 171 23.31 1.90 9.36
C PRO A 171 24.24 3.04 9.83
N ASN A 172 23.84 4.30 9.68
CA ASN A 172 24.60 5.46 10.12
C ASN A 172 24.18 5.89 11.52
N ARG A 173 24.85 5.33 12.54
CA ARG A 173 24.66 5.70 13.95
C ARG A 173 24.71 7.22 14.14
N GLY A 174 23.57 7.84 14.47
CA GLY A 174 23.50 9.23 14.92
C GLY A 174 22.58 10.16 14.13
N ASN A 175 22.02 9.72 13.00
CA ASN A 175 20.93 10.44 12.33
C ASN A 175 19.68 9.58 12.39
N VAL A 176 18.63 10.08 13.04
CA VAL A 176 17.28 9.53 12.83
C VAL A 176 16.84 10.03 11.46
N SER A 177 17.21 9.32 10.39
CA SER A 177 16.41 9.39 9.19
C SER A 177 15.21 8.50 9.44
N GLU A 178 14.05 9.09 9.67
CA GLU A 178 12.80 8.35 9.64
C GLU A 178 12.64 7.84 8.21
N VAL A 179 13.11 6.61 7.95
CA VAL A 179 12.90 5.94 6.67
C VAL A 179 11.49 5.40 6.69
N THR A 180 10.54 6.31 6.50
CA THR A 180 9.16 5.98 6.22
C THR A 180 8.99 5.95 4.70
N ILE A 181 8.11 5.06 4.21
CA ILE A 181 7.56 5.12 2.85
C ILE A 181 6.56 6.30 2.81
N ASP A 182 6.95 7.42 3.40
CA ASP A 182 6.13 8.60 3.63
C ASP A 182 6.92 9.76 3.05
N THR A 183 6.59 10.11 1.82
CA THR A 183 6.95 11.41 1.27
C THR A 183 5.99 12.41 1.87
N ASP A 184 6.14 12.76 3.15
CA ASP A 184 5.39 13.90 3.68
C ASP A 184 6.00 15.17 3.08
N ASP A 185 5.20 15.92 2.33
CA ASP A 185 5.52 17.22 1.74
C ASP A 185 5.70 18.33 2.81
N THR A 186 5.83 17.98 4.10
CA THR A 186 5.90 18.94 5.21
C THR A 186 7.30 19.31 5.70
N GLU A 187 8.38 18.88 5.06
CA GLU A 187 9.74 19.44 5.36
C GLU A 187 10.12 20.67 4.52
N VAL A 188 9.16 21.36 3.90
CA VAL A 188 9.36 22.76 3.50
C VAL A 188 9.02 23.67 4.68
N ASN A 189 9.94 23.80 5.65
CA ASN A 189 10.19 24.98 6.51
C ASN A 189 10.78 24.61 7.88
N ASN A 190 12.05 24.19 7.93
CA ASN A 190 12.95 24.62 9.02
C ASN A 190 14.43 24.35 8.70
N SER A 191 14.95 25.08 7.72
CA SER A 191 16.41 25.34 7.64
C SER A 191 16.68 26.75 7.13
N HIS A 192 16.29 27.73 7.94
CA HIS A 192 16.98 29.02 7.96
C HIS A 192 17.56 29.24 9.36
N LEU A 193 18.82 28.83 9.52
CA LEU A 193 19.97 29.63 9.99
C LEU A 193 21.23 28.77 10.01
#